data_AF-A0AAW2WHH8-F1
#
_entry.id   AF-A0AAW2WHH8-F1
#
_cell.length_a   1.000
_cell.length_b   1.000
_cell.length_c   1.000
_cell.angle_alpha   90.00
_cell.angle_beta   90.00
_cell.angle_gamma   90.00
#
_symmetry.space_group_name_H-M   'P 1'
#
loop_
_entity.id
_entity.type
_entity.pdbx_description
1 polymer ?
#
loop_
_entity_poly.entity_id
_entity_poly.type
_entity_poly.pdbx_seq_one_letter_code
_entity_poly.pdbx_strand_id
1 'polypeptide(L)'
;MVSSNAKQPSCFYPVPQAAECINRLLERANTPVIYLSTDAAESETGLLQSLLVWNGKTVPLVRRPARNFAEKWDALLYRHGLDGDSQVEAMLDKTICALSSVFIGSSGSTFTEDILRLRKDWGSASLCDEYLCQGELPNFTAEDE
;
A
#
# COMPACT_ATOMS: atom_id res chain seq x y z
N MET A 1 12.22 22.93 35.81
CA MET A 1 11.30 22.54 34.71
C MET A 1 12.10 21.72 33.73
N VAL A 2 11.80 20.42 33.62
CA VAL A 2 12.37 19.57 32.57
C VAL A 2 11.59 19.89 31.30
N SER A 3 12.22 20.55 30.34
CA SER A 3 11.65 20.73 29.00
C SER A 3 11.65 19.39 28.29
N SER A 4 10.50 18.72 28.27
CA SER A 4 10.33 17.47 27.53
C SER A 4 10.15 17.82 26.05
N ASN A 5 11.21 17.67 25.25
CA ASN A 5 11.16 17.64 23.78
C ASN A 5 10.58 16.30 23.30
N ALA A 6 9.35 15.97 23.73
CA ALA A 6 8.66 14.79 23.20
C ALA A 6 8.19 15.11 21.78
N LYS A 7 9.02 14.78 20.78
CA LYS A 7 8.60 14.77 19.37
C LYS A 7 7.42 13.80 19.25
N GLN A 8 6.30 14.27 18.71
CA GLN A 8 5.17 13.38 18.45
C GLN A 8 5.60 12.34 17.42
N PRO A 9 5.28 11.05 17.63
CA PRO A 9 5.57 10.04 16.64
C PRO A 9 4.86 10.39 15.34
N SER A 10 5.57 10.21 14.21
CA SER A 10 4.99 10.38 12.88
C SER A 10 3.71 9.56 12.75
N CYS A 11 2.76 10.02 11.93
CA CYS A 11 1.62 9.18 11.52
C CYS A 11 2.02 8.19 10.41
N PHE A 12 3.26 8.26 9.91
CA PHE A 12 3.79 7.44 8.82
C PHE A 12 4.98 6.61 9.28
N TYR A 13 5.02 5.37 8.82
CA TYR A 13 6.17 4.48 8.99
C TYR A 13 7.24 4.81 7.93
N PRO A 14 8.52 4.93 8.29
CA PRO A 14 9.60 5.02 7.32
C PRO A 14 9.60 3.82 6.38
N VAL A 15 10.03 4.01 5.12
CA VAL A 15 10.08 2.94 4.11
C VAL A 15 10.77 1.66 4.63
N PRO A 16 11.91 1.72 5.35
CA PRO A 16 12.54 0.50 5.90
C PRO A 16 11.68 -0.26 6.90
N GLN A 17 10.98 0.45 7.79
CA GLN A 17 10.08 -0.19 8.75
C GLN A 17 8.86 -0.77 8.05
N ALA A 18 8.27 -0.04 7.10
CA ALA A 18 7.16 -0.52 6.29
C ALA A 18 7.55 -1.81 5.54
N ALA A 19 8.74 -1.85 4.93
CA ALA A 19 9.26 -3.02 4.25
C ALA A 19 9.43 -4.23 5.19
N GLU A 20 9.91 -4.02 6.41
CA GLU A 20 10.04 -5.08 7.42
C GLU A 20 8.68 -5.67 7.80
N CYS A 21 7.68 -4.82 8.03
CA CYS A 21 6.32 -5.26 8.33
C CYS A 21 5.69 -6.03 7.15
N ILE A 22 5.89 -5.54 5.92
CA ILE A 22 5.41 -6.21 4.71
C ILE A 22 6.11 -7.56 4.50
N ASN A 23 7.43 -7.66 4.71
CA ASN A 23 8.17 -8.93 4.59
C ASN A 23 7.65 -9.98 5.58
N ARG A 24 7.39 -9.58 6.84
CA ARG A 24 6.77 -10.47 7.83
C ARG A 24 5.40 -10.96 7.38
N LEU A 25 4.61 -10.12 6.71
CA LEU A 25 3.33 -10.53 6.15
C LEU A 25 3.49 -11.46 4.95
N LEU A 26 4.43 -11.18 4.03
CA LEU A 26 4.73 -12.03 2.87
C LEU A 26 5.11 -13.45 3.28
N GLU A 27 5.89 -13.58 4.35
CA GLU A 27 6.24 -14.88 4.94
C GLU A 27 5.00 -15.64 5.44
N ARG A 28 4.13 -14.97 6.21
CA ARG A 28 2.89 -15.59 6.74
C ARG A 28 1.87 -15.92 5.64
N ALA A 29 1.73 -15.02 4.66
CA ALA A 29 0.77 -15.11 3.57
C ALA A 29 1.24 -15.98 2.40
N ASN A 30 2.52 -16.39 2.38
CA ASN A 30 3.13 -17.19 1.31
C ASN A 30 2.82 -16.65 -0.10
N THR A 31 2.87 -15.31 -0.26
CA THR A 31 2.44 -14.62 -1.47
C THR A 31 3.65 -14.01 -2.20
N PRO A 32 3.88 -14.31 -3.49
CA PRO A 32 5.11 -13.93 -4.19
C PRO A 32 5.04 -12.60 -4.95
N VAL A 33 3.98 -11.80 -4.81
CA VAL A 33 3.77 -10.54 -5.57
C VAL A 33 2.95 -9.56 -4.76
N ILE A 34 3.26 -8.26 -4.88
CA ILE A 34 2.50 -7.18 -4.23
C ILE A 34 1.94 -6.26 -5.31
N TYR A 35 0.66 -5.94 -5.20
CA TYR A 35 0.08 -4.78 -5.87
C TYR A 35 0.16 -3.57 -4.93
N LEU A 36 0.69 -2.45 -5.40
CA LEU A 36 0.87 -1.23 -4.61
C LEU A 36 -0.01 -0.11 -5.16
N SER A 37 -0.96 0.35 -4.33
CA SER A 37 -1.66 1.62 -4.50
C SER A 37 -1.09 2.62 -3.50
N THR A 38 -0.43 3.67 -4.00
CA THR A 38 0.21 4.70 -3.19
C THR A 38 0.37 5.98 -4.00
N ASP A 39 0.40 7.10 -3.30
CA ASP A 39 0.77 8.44 -3.76
C ASP A 39 2.24 8.79 -3.47
N ALA A 40 3.01 7.86 -2.89
CA ALA A 40 4.43 8.03 -2.59
C ALA A 40 5.28 8.26 -3.84
N ALA A 41 6.38 8.99 -3.67
CA ALA A 41 7.29 9.33 -4.76
C ALA A 41 8.01 8.08 -5.31
N GLU A 42 8.47 8.16 -6.56
CA GLU A 42 9.20 7.05 -7.20
C GLU A 42 10.42 6.61 -6.38
N SER A 43 11.14 7.55 -5.77
CA SER A 43 12.28 7.28 -4.88
C SER A 43 11.91 6.42 -3.67
N GLU A 44 10.82 6.76 -2.96
CA GLU A 44 10.33 6.01 -1.81
C GLU A 44 9.92 4.60 -2.22
N THR A 45 9.22 4.50 -3.34
CA THR A 45 8.74 3.21 -3.79
C THR A 45 9.82 2.33 -4.42
N GLY A 46 10.87 2.94 -4.98
CA GLY A 46 12.08 2.25 -5.43
C GLY A 46 12.90 1.71 -4.25
N LEU A 47 12.98 2.49 -3.16
CA LEU A 47 13.55 2.02 -1.90
C LEU A 47 12.72 0.87 -1.30
N LEU A 48 11.39 0.98 -1.31
CA LEU A 48 10.52 -0.10 -0.85
C LEU A 48 10.77 -1.39 -1.65
N GLN A 49 10.80 -1.28 -2.99
CA GLN A 49 11.07 -2.41 -3.89
C GLN A 49 12.41 -3.09 -3.60
N SER A 50 13.47 -2.35 -3.25
CA SER A 50 14.78 -2.95 -2.96
C SER A 50 14.84 -3.70 -1.63
N LEU A 51 13.94 -3.39 -0.70
CA LEU A 51 13.87 -3.97 0.63
C LEU A 51 12.88 -5.15 0.75
N LEU A 52 11.99 -5.33 -0.23
CA LEU A 52 11.02 -6.42 -0.26
C LEU A 52 11.65 -7.70 -0.83
N VAL A 53 11.95 -8.64 0.07
CA VAL A 53 12.63 -9.90 -0.26
C VAL A 53 11.86 -11.06 0.33
N TRP A 54 11.62 -12.08 -0.47
CA TRP A 54 10.96 -13.31 -0.07
C TRP A 54 11.72 -14.51 -0.64
N ASN A 55 12.09 -15.47 0.21
CA ASN A 55 12.92 -16.62 -0.18
C ASN A 55 14.21 -16.24 -0.93
N GLY A 56 14.87 -15.16 -0.48
CA GLY A 56 16.12 -14.66 -1.08
C GLY A 56 15.96 -14.01 -2.45
N LYS A 57 14.72 -13.75 -2.90
CA LYS A 57 14.43 -13.07 -4.18
C LYS A 57 13.65 -11.79 -3.92
N THR A 58 13.90 -10.78 -4.75
CA THR A 58 13.11 -9.55 -4.76
C THR A 58 11.65 -9.85 -5.12
N VAL A 59 10.71 -9.34 -4.33
CA VAL A 59 9.28 -9.49 -4.57
C VAL A 59 8.83 -8.47 -5.61
N PRO A 60 8.18 -8.86 -6.71
CA PRO A 60 7.66 -7.89 -7.68
C PRO A 60 6.63 -6.95 -7.04
N LEU A 61 6.88 -5.64 -7.16
CA LEU A 61 5.97 -4.59 -6.74
C LEU A 61 5.26 -4.02 -7.98
N VAL A 62 4.06 -4.53 -8.23
CA VAL A 62 3.24 -4.17 -9.39
C VAL A 62 2.39 -2.95 -9.06
N ARG A 63 2.26 -2.03 -10.01
CA ARG A 63 1.30 -0.92 -9.94
C ARG A 63 0.42 -0.93 -11.17
N ARG A 64 -0.69 -0.19 -11.11
CA ARG A 64 -1.40 0.13 -12.34
C ARG A 64 -0.43 0.85 -13.29
N PRO A 65 -0.36 0.45 -14.57
CA PRO A 65 0.44 1.15 -15.55
C PRO A 65 0.11 2.64 -15.60
N ALA A 66 1.10 3.46 -15.94
CA ALA A 66 0.83 4.85 -16.28
C ALA A 66 -0.08 4.90 -17.51
N ARG A 67 -0.88 5.98 -17.61
CA ARG A 67 -1.81 6.16 -18.72
C ARG A 67 -1.09 6.05 -20.07
N ASN A 68 -1.51 5.09 -20.87
CA ASN A 68 -0.99 4.82 -22.18
C ASN A 68 -2.15 4.38 -23.09
N PHE A 69 -2.37 5.12 -24.18
CA PHE A 69 -3.43 4.80 -25.16
C PHE A 69 -3.29 3.40 -25.80
N ALA A 70 -2.12 2.76 -25.69
CA ALA A 70 -1.91 1.38 -26.12
C ALA A 70 -2.50 0.34 -25.13
N GLU A 71 -2.75 0.72 -23.88
CA GLU A 71 -3.31 -0.16 -22.86
C GLU A 71 -4.83 -0.32 -23.03
N LYS A 72 -5.30 -1.57 -23.01
CA LYS A 72 -6.71 -1.89 -23.30
C LYS A 72 -7.68 -1.29 -22.28
N TRP A 73 -7.26 -1.14 -21.03
CA TRP A 73 -8.11 -0.61 -19.96
C TRP A 73 -8.31 0.89 -20.10
N ASP A 74 -7.27 1.64 -20.44
CA ASP A 74 -7.38 3.07 -20.74
C ASP A 74 -8.32 3.34 -21.91
N ALA A 75 -8.25 2.50 -22.94
CA ALA A 75 -9.19 2.59 -24.07
C ALA A 75 -10.66 2.38 -23.65
N LEU A 76 -10.93 1.56 -22.63
CA LEU A 76 -12.28 1.39 -22.08
C LEU A 76 -12.71 2.62 -21.28
N LEU A 77 -11.86 3.12 -20.38
CA LEU A 77 -12.14 4.34 -19.62
C LEU A 77 -12.43 5.52 -20.55
N TYR A 78 -11.59 5.69 -21.58
CA TYR A 78 -11.74 6.72 -22.59
C TYR A 78 -13.08 6.62 -23.35
N ARG A 79 -13.44 5.42 -23.82
CA ARG A 79 -14.71 5.20 -24.53
C ARG A 79 -15.94 5.52 -23.69
N HIS A 80 -15.83 5.42 -22.37
CA HIS A 80 -16.90 5.73 -21.44
C HIS A 80 -16.80 7.16 -20.86
N GLY A 81 -15.83 7.96 -21.29
CA GLY A 81 -15.61 9.32 -20.77
C GLY A 81 -15.21 9.35 -19.30
N LEU A 82 -14.55 8.29 -18.83
CA LEU A 82 -14.08 8.11 -17.45
C LEU A 82 -12.56 8.25 -17.33
N ASP A 83 -11.86 8.45 -18.46
CA ASP A 83 -10.44 8.74 -18.44
C ASP A 83 -10.19 10.11 -17.76
N GLY A 84 -9.06 10.25 -17.10
CA GLY A 84 -8.74 11.51 -16.42
C GLY A 84 -9.23 11.59 -14.99
N ASP A 85 -10.35 10.94 -14.65
CA ASP A 85 -11.03 11.09 -13.35
C ASP A 85 -10.27 10.38 -12.21
N SER A 86 -9.72 11.17 -11.28
CA SER A 86 -8.97 10.66 -10.13
C SER A 86 -9.80 9.77 -9.20
N GLN A 87 -11.12 9.96 -9.12
CA GLN A 87 -11.99 9.11 -8.33
C GLN A 87 -12.16 7.73 -8.98
N VAL A 88 -12.29 7.69 -10.31
CA VAL A 88 -12.32 6.41 -11.06
C VAL A 88 -11.01 5.66 -10.86
N GLU A 89 -9.88 6.36 -10.97
CA GLU A 89 -8.56 5.77 -10.78
C GLU A 89 -8.38 5.21 -9.36
N ALA A 90 -8.81 5.95 -8.34
CA ALA A 90 -8.80 5.49 -6.95
C ALA A 90 -9.73 4.28 -6.74
N MET A 91 -10.89 4.24 -7.41
CA MET A 91 -11.82 3.12 -7.33
C MET A 91 -11.28 1.84 -7.99
N LEU A 92 -10.51 1.96 -9.06
CA LEU A 92 -9.82 0.83 -9.69
C LEU A 92 -8.77 0.24 -8.74
N ASP A 93 -7.92 1.08 -8.16
CA ASP A 93 -6.92 0.66 -7.18
C ASP A 93 -7.58 -0.02 -5.96
N LYS A 94 -8.64 0.61 -5.43
CA LYS A 94 -9.45 0.08 -4.34
C LYS A 94 -10.02 -1.30 -4.67
N THR A 95 -10.49 -1.49 -5.90
CA THR A 95 -11.04 -2.76 -6.38
C THR A 95 -9.95 -3.83 -6.48
N ILE A 96 -8.78 -3.50 -7.02
CA ILE A 96 -7.65 -4.44 -7.11
C ILE A 96 -7.20 -4.86 -5.71
N CYS A 97 -7.04 -3.91 -4.79
CA CYS A 97 -6.73 -4.20 -3.40
C CYS A 97 -7.83 -5.04 -2.71
N ALA A 98 -9.11 -4.79 -2.99
CA ALA A 98 -10.19 -5.58 -2.43
C ALA A 98 -10.26 -7.02 -2.97
N LEU A 99 -9.74 -7.28 -4.17
CA LEU A 99 -9.70 -8.61 -4.78
C LEU A 99 -8.43 -9.40 -4.43
N SER A 100 -7.46 -8.83 -3.72
CA SER A 100 -6.22 -9.52 -3.35
C SER A 100 -6.47 -10.70 -2.42
N SER A 101 -5.55 -11.67 -2.36
CA SER A 101 -5.62 -12.78 -1.40
C SER A 101 -5.42 -12.32 0.05
N VAL A 102 -4.59 -11.30 0.24
CA VAL A 102 -4.28 -10.67 1.52
C VAL A 102 -4.14 -9.17 1.29
N PHE A 103 -4.61 -8.37 2.24
CA PHE A 103 -4.54 -6.92 2.18
C PHE A 103 -3.81 -6.33 3.40
N ILE A 104 -2.89 -5.41 3.14
CA ILE A 104 -2.23 -4.59 4.15
C ILE A 104 -2.48 -3.13 3.82
N GLY A 105 -2.94 -2.36 4.81
CA GLY A 105 -3.34 -0.97 4.59
C GLY A 105 -2.88 -0.01 5.68
N SER A 106 -2.92 1.29 5.40
CA SER A 106 -2.48 2.32 6.33
C SER A 106 -3.54 2.60 7.40
N SER A 107 -3.14 2.58 8.68
CA SER A 107 -4.03 2.93 9.79
C SER A 107 -4.57 4.37 9.65
N GLY A 108 -5.86 4.57 9.92
CA GLY A 108 -6.52 5.87 9.83
C GLY A 108 -6.87 6.36 8.42
N SER A 109 -6.56 5.57 7.38
CA SER A 109 -6.91 5.90 6.00
C SER A 109 -8.33 5.47 5.65
N THR A 110 -9.19 6.41 5.26
CA THR A 110 -10.55 6.09 4.77
C THR A 110 -10.53 5.18 3.53
N PHE A 111 -9.48 5.28 2.71
CA PHE A 111 -9.25 4.39 1.58
C PHE A 111 -9.03 2.94 2.05
N THR A 112 -8.23 2.75 3.11
CA THR A 112 -7.99 1.44 3.74
C THR A 112 -9.26 0.87 4.36
N GLU A 113 -10.00 1.69 5.10
CA GLU A 113 -11.27 1.26 5.73
C GLU A 113 -12.31 0.80 4.69
N ASP A 114 -12.40 1.51 3.57
CA ASP A 114 -13.27 1.12 2.46
C ASP A 114 -12.85 -0.23 1.85
N ILE A 115 -11.55 -0.49 1.68
CA ILE A 115 -11.07 -1.77 1.16
C ILE A 115 -11.43 -2.90 2.13
N LEU A 116 -11.17 -2.74 3.43
CA LEU A 116 -11.51 -3.74 4.44
C LEU A 116 -13.02 -4.03 4.45
N ARG A 117 -13.85 -2.99 4.32
CA ARG A 117 -15.31 -3.15 4.19
C ARG A 117 -15.70 -3.92 2.93
N LEU A 118 -15.16 -3.54 1.77
CA LEU A 118 -15.43 -4.24 0.51
C LEU A 118 -15.01 -5.71 0.56
N ARG A 119 -13.83 -6.00 1.13
CA ARG A 119 -13.33 -7.38 1.29
C ARG A 119 -14.28 -8.24 2.13
N LYS A 120 -14.81 -7.66 3.21
CA LYS A 120 -15.81 -8.34 4.04
C LYS A 120 -17.11 -8.58 3.26
N ASP A 121 -17.63 -7.57 2.58
CA ASP A 121 -18.89 -7.64 1.85
C ASP A 121 -18.80 -8.56 0.62
N TRP A 122 -17.62 -8.66 -0.01
CA TRP A 122 -17.36 -9.52 -1.16
C TRP A 122 -16.90 -10.93 -0.78
N GLY A 123 -16.65 -11.20 0.50
CA GLY A 123 -16.16 -12.49 0.99
C GLY A 123 -14.70 -12.80 0.63
N SER A 124 -13.89 -11.79 0.28
CA SER A 124 -12.46 -11.93 -0.01
C SER A 124 -11.56 -11.63 1.20
N ALA A 125 -12.15 -11.27 2.35
CA ALA A 125 -11.41 -11.02 3.58
C ALA A 125 -10.54 -12.22 3.99
N SER A 126 -9.34 -11.93 4.48
CA SER A 126 -8.36 -12.92 4.92
C SER A 126 -8.01 -12.73 6.39
N LEU A 127 -7.63 -13.83 7.06
CA LEU A 127 -7.08 -13.78 8.42
C LEU A 127 -5.71 -13.09 8.48
N CYS A 128 -5.06 -12.92 7.34
CA CYS A 128 -3.81 -12.17 7.22
C CYS A 128 -4.04 -10.69 6.87
N ASP A 129 -5.29 -10.23 6.75
CA ASP A 129 -5.56 -8.81 6.53
C ASP A 129 -5.18 -8.01 7.79
N GLU A 130 -4.36 -6.98 7.64
CA GLU A 130 -3.86 -6.21 8.77
C GLU A 130 -3.54 -4.75 8.42
N TYR A 131 -3.41 -3.91 9.45
CA TYR A 131 -2.84 -2.58 9.25
C TYR A 131 -1.31 -2.67 9.18
N LEU A 132 -0.70 -1.82 8.37
CA LEU A 132 0.75 -1.72 8.24
C LEU A 132 1.37 -1.49 9.62
N CYS A 133 2.30 -2.37 9.99
CA CYS A 133 3.02 -2.35 11.27
C CYS A 133 2.08 -2.31 12.50
N GLN A 134 0.95 -3.02 12.42
CA GLN A 134 -0.04 -3.10 13.50
C GLN A 134 0.60 -3.42 14.86
N GLY A 135 0.40 -2.53 15.84
CA GLY A 135 0.94 -2.66 17.19
C GLY A 135 2.35 -2.09 17.39
N GLU A 136 2.95 -1.52 16.34
CA GLU A 136 4.27 -0.89 16.40
C GLU A 136 4.17 0.63 16.24
N LEU A 137 5.09 1.37 16.89
CA LEU A 137 5.25 2.80 16.68
C LEU A 137 6.27 3.04 15.54
N PRO A 138 6.12 4.12 14.76
CA PRO A 138 7.14 4.54 13.81
C PRO A 138 8.49 4.71 14.49
N ASN A 139 9.51 4.05 13.97
CA ASN A 139 10.86 3.98 14.54
C ASN A 139 11.76 5.15 14.11
N PHE A 140 11.15 6.25 13.64
CA PHE A 140 11.83 7.49 13.31
C PHE A 140 11.32 8.65 14.15
N THR A 141 12.24 9.34 14.80
CA THR A 141 12.06 10.69 15.31
C THR A 141 12.41 11.64 14.18
N ALA A 142 11.50 12.55 13.79
CA ALA A 142 11.82 13.63 12.86
C ALA A 142 13.03 14.42 13.37
N GLU A 143 14.22 14.11 12.85
CA GLU A 143 15.41 14.93 12.95
C GLU A 143 15.80 15.35 11.54
N ASP A 144 15.57 16.65 11.31
CA ASP A 144 16.17 17.56 10.36
C ASP A 144 16.01 17.23 8.86
N GLU A 145 14.96 17.82 8.26
CA GLU A 145 15.09 18.42 6.93
C GLU A 145 16.02 19.64 6.98
#